data_AF-A0A0D6A471-F1
#
_entry.id   AF-A0A0D6A471-F1
#
_cell.length_a   1.000
_cell.length_b   1.000
_cell.length_c   1.000
_cell.angle_alpha   90.00
_cell.angle_beta   90.00
_cell.angle_gamma   90.00
#
_symmetry.space_group_name_H-M   'P 1'
#
loop_
_entity.id
_entity.type
_entity.pdbx_description
1 polymer ?
#
loop_
_entity_poly.entity_id
_entity_poly.type
_entity_poly.pdbx_seq_one_letter_code
_entity_poly.pdbx_strand_id
1 'polypeptide(L)'
;MKKSHILLVFTFLLLIPYICSLIIIGIGYDALVLHSADLFRTIIGAAVGSVIMFAIKATIQRPVDLLAVETNDGFLKQLLRFFSIRRRYILLIANVILDFILCFLATIAVRELLTLDQIVGKSVGFVMLIMFISTCLGAYVEYDNLSIDPKQH
;
A
#
# COMPACT_ATOMS: atom_id res chain seq x y z
N MET A 1 -12.36 -6.28 19.53
CA MET A 1 -13.20 -6.17 18.30
C MET A 1 -13.55 -7.56 17.75
N LYS A 2 -14.71 -7.76 17.09
CA LYS A 2 -14.96 -8.99 16.31
C LYS A 2 -13.91 -9.10 15.19
N LYS A 3 -13.33 -10.28 14.96
CA LYS A 3 -12.26 -10.52 13.94
C LYS A 3 -12.55 -9.87 12.57
N SER A 4 -13.82 -9.81 12.17
CA SER A 4 -14.25 -9.22 10.90
C SER A 4 -13.97 -7.71 10.79
N HIS A 5 -13.96 -6.94 11.88
CA HIS A 5 -13.75 -5.49 11.81
C HIS A 5 -12.28 -5.12 11.68
N ILE A 6 -11.38 -5.86 12.35
CA ILE A 6 -9.93 -5.69 12.21
C ILE A 6 -9.52 -5.95 10.75
N LEU A 7 -10.11 -6.97 10.13
CA LEU A 7 -9.93 -7.27 8.71
C LEU A 7 -10.40 -6.12 7.81
N LEU A 8 -11.56 -5.52 8.09
CA LEU A 8 -12.08 -4.39 7.31
C LEU A 8 -11.16 -3.17 7.39
N VAL A 9 -10.74 -2.77 8.60
CA VAL A 9 -9.80 -1.64 8.78
C VAL A 9 -8.49 -1.93 8.06
N PHE A 10 -7.96 -3.15 8.21
CA PHE A 10 -6.76 -3.56 7.51
C PHE A 10 -6.91 -3.46 5.98
N THR A 11 -8.01 -3.95 5.42
CA THR A 11 -8.21 -3.94 3.97
C THR A 11 -8.35 -2.51 3.43
N PHE A 12 -9.20 -1.69 4.04
CA PHE A 12 -9.52 -0.35 3.53
C PHE A 12 -8.45 0.70 3.83
N LEU A 13 -7.81 0.63 5.00
CA LEU A 13 -6.83 1.62 5.43
C LEU A 13 -5.41 1.28 4.99
N LEU A 14 -5.10 -0.01 4.76
CA LEU A 14 -3.73 -0.46 4.50
C LEU A 14 -3.59 -1.18 3.16
N LEU A 15 -4.36 -2.26 2.94
CA LEU A 15 -4.15 -3.12 1.77
C LEU A 15 -4.49 -2.42 0.44
N ILE A 16 -5.67 -1.81 0.34
CA ILE A 16 -6.11 -1.12 -0.89
C ILE A 16 -5.19 0.08 -1.18
N PRO A 17 -4.89 0.99 -0.23
CA PRO A 17 -3.97 2.11 -0.47
C PRO A 17 -2.57 1.65 -0.86
N TYR A 18 -2.10 0.54 -0.30
CA TYR A 18 -0.81 -0.05 -0.67
C TYR A 18 -0.78 -0.50 -2.14
N ILE A 19 -1.81 -1.25 -2.58
CA ILE A 19 -1.92 -1.69 -3.98
C ILE A 19 -2.05 -0.48 -4.91
N CYS A 20 -2.85 0.52 -4.53
CA CYS A 20 -2.99 1.75 -5.30
C CYS A 20 -1.65 2.49 -5.41
N SER A 21 -0.86 2.55 -4.35
CA SER A 21 0.47 3.18 -4.36
C SER A 21 1.43 2.46 -5.32
N LEU A 22 1.44 1.13 -5.33
CA LEU A 22 2.23 0.34 -6.29
C LEU A 22 1.82 0.65 -7.74
N ILE A 23 0.52 0.73 -8.01
CA ILE A 23 0.00 1.04 -9.34
C ILE A 23 0.36 2.47 -9.75
N ILE A 24 0.24 3.46 -8.85
CA ILE A 24 0.63 4.85 -9.12
C ILE A 24 2.11 4.94 -9.44
N ILE A 25 2.97 4.23 -8.70
CA ILE A 25 4.41 4.18 -8.97
C ILE A 25 4.67 3.58 -10.36
N GLY A 26 4.01 2.48 -10.71
CA GLY A 26 4.12 1.86 -12.04
C GLY A 26 3.68 2.79 -13.17
N ILE A 27 2.50 3.41 -13.03
CA ILE A 27 1.96 4.37 -14.02
C ILE A 27 2.89 5.59 -14.14
N GLY A 28 3.32 6.16 -13.02
CA GLY A 28 4.21 7.31 -13.00
C GLY A 28 5.54 7.01 -13.67
N TYR A 29 6.10 5.82 -13.44
CA TYR A 29 7.34 5.39 -14.06
C TYR A 29 7.20 5.21 -15.58
N ASP A 30 6.18 4.47 -16.03
CA ASP A 30 5.94 4.26 -17.47
C ASP A 30 5.55 5.57 -18.19
N ALA A 31 4.87 6.51 -17.53
CA ALA A 31 4.56 7.83 -18.07
C ALA A 31 5.82 8.71 -18.24
N LEU A 32 6.72 8.70 -17.26
CA LEU A 32 7.98 9.46 -17.31
C LEU A 32 8.95 8.91 -18.35
N VAL A 33 8.93 7.58 -18.51
CA VAL A 33 9.90 6.85 -19.31
C VAL A 33 9.14 6.19 -20.47
N LEU A 34 8.75 7.01 -21.45
CA LEU A 34 8.07 6.63 -22.72
C LEU A 34 8.78 5.55 -23.57
N HIS A 35 9.85 4.94 -23.06
CA HIS A 35 10.55 3.76 -23.58
C HIS A 35 10.98 2.88 -22.40
N SER A 36 10.04 2.09 -21.89
CA SER A 36 10.21 1.35 -20.62
C SER A 36 10.64 -0.11 -20.80
N ALA A 37 10.83 -0.59 -22.03
CA ALA A 37 11.30 -1.96 -22.31
C ALA A 37 12.74 -2.27 -21.85
N ASP A 38 13.51 -1.27 -21.42
CA ASP A 38 14.84 -1.48 -20.87
C ASP A 38 14.76 -1.97 -19.41
N LEU A 39 15.35 -3.13 -19.16
CA LEU A 39 15.37 -3.81 -17.87
C LEU A 39 16.09 -2.94 -16.82
N PHE A 40 17.16 -2.22 -17.22
CA PHE A 40 17.91 -1.36 -16.32
C PHE A 40 17.08 -0.18 -15.80
N ARG A 41 16.27 0.41 -16.69
CA ARG A 41 15.32 1.47 -16.35
C ARG A 41 14.29 0.96 -15.36
N THR A 42 13.66 -0.19 -15.64
CA THR A 42 12.67 -0.79 -14.74
C THR A 42 13.25 -1.10 -13.35
N ILE A 43 14.52 -1.52 -13.25
CA ILE A 43 15.21 -1.69 -11.96
C ILE A 43 15.34 -0.36 -11.21
N ILE A 44 15.76 0.72 -11.88
CA ILE A 44 15.88 2.04 -11.25
C ILE A 44 14.51 2.53 -10.78
N GLY A 45 13.47 2.36 -11.60
CA GLY A 45 12.09 2.69 -11.25
C GLY A 45 11.62 1.94 -10.01
N ALA A 46 11.86 0.63 -9.95
CA ALA A 46 11.54 -0.19 -8.79
C ALA A 46 12.34 0.20 -7.54
N ALA A 47 13.61 0.62 -7.68
CA ALA A 47 14.43 1.10 -6.58
C ALA A 47 13.92 2.42 -6.00
N VAL A 48 13.55 3.39 -6.86
CA VAL A 48 12.92 4.63 -6.40
C VAL A 48 11.55 4.35 -5.79
N GLY A 49 10.76 3.47 -6.43
CA GLY A 49 9.46 3.02 -5.94
C GLY A 49 9.53 2.40 -4.55
N SER A 50 10.50 1.55 -4.27
CA SER A 50 10.65 0.92 -2.94
C SER A 50 10.97 1.94 -1.84
N VAL A 51 11.76 2.98 -2.14
CA VAL A 51 12.02 4.09 -1.22
C VAL A 51 10.74 4.90 -0.95
N ILE A 52 9.94 5.16 -1.98
CA ILE A 52 8.65 5.84 -1.83
C ILE A 52 7.69 4.98 -0.98
N MET A 53 7.60 3.68 -1.25
CA MET A 53 6.77 2.75 -0.46
C MET A 53 7.21 2.69 1.00
N PHE A 54 8.52 2.74 1.25
CA PHE A 54 9.05 2.83 2.60
C PHE A 54 8.59 4.12 3.31
N ALA A 55 8.64 5.26 2.63
CA ALA A 55 8.14 6.53 3.18
C ALA A 55 6.63 6.48 3.47
N ILE A 56 5.84 5.89 2.58
CA ILE A 56 4.38 5.72 2.77
C ILE A 56 4.12 4.85 3.99
N LYS A 57 4.79 3.69 4.11
CA LYS A 57 4.67 2.79 5.27
C LYS A 57 5.00 3.50 6.59
N ALA A 58 5.90 4.48 6.58
CA ALA A 58 6.24 5.23 7.80
C ALA A 58 5.06 6.08 8.30
N THR A 59 4.24 6.62 7.39
CA THR A 59 3.06 7.42 7.76
C THR A 59 1.94 6.59 8.40
N ILE A 60 1.79 5.33 7.97
CA ILE A 60 0.77 4.38 8.46
C ILE A 60 1.26 3.51 9.61
N GLN A 61 2.47 3.73 10.13
CA GLN A 61 3.05 2.91 11.20
C GLN A 61 2.14 2.83 12.44
N ARG A 62 1.56 3.96 12.84
CA ARG A 62 0.72 4.06 14.03
C ARG A 62 -0.55 3.19 13.93
N PRO A 63 -1.38 3.28 12.88
CA PRO A 63 -2.54 2.40 12.74
C PRO A 63 -2.16 0.92 12.59
N VAL A 64 -1.05 0.60 11.92
CA VAL A 64 -0.55 -0.79 11.81
C VAL A 64 -0.22 -1.37 13.18
N ASP A 65 0.47 -0.60 14.03
CA ASP A 65 0.87 -1.06 15.36
C ASP A 65 -0.36 -1.28 16.27
N LEU A 66 -1.41 -0.45 16.16
CA LEU A 66 -2.68 -0.65 16.88
C LEU A 66 -3.37 -1.96 16.46
N LEU A 67 -3.47 -2.23 15.16
CA LEU A 67 -4.07 -3.47 14.64
C LEU A 67 -3.27 -4.72 15.05
N ALA A 68 -1.96 -4.62 15.18
CA ALA A 68 -1.09 -5.73 15.55
C ALA A 68 -1.23 -6.16 17.02
N VAL A 69 -1.66 -5.25 17.91
CA VAL A 69 -1.97 -5.54 19.31
C VAL A 69 -3.31 -6.26 19.44
N GLU A 70 -4.32 -5.84 18.67
CA GLU A 70 -5.68 -6.40 18.70
C GLU A 70 -5.81 -7.76 17.97
N THR A 71 -4.82 -8.13 17.17
CA THR A 71 -4.85 -9.35 16.34
C THR A 71 -4.25 -10.57 17.04
N ASN A 72 -5.06 -11.62 17.21
CA ASN A 72 -4.63 -12.93 17.71
C ASN A 72 -4.27 -13.95 16.62
N ASP A 73 -4.62 -13.71 15.35
CA ASP A 73 -4.31 -14.64 14.25
C ASP A 73 -2.85 -14.51 13.77
N GLY A 74 -2.13 -15.64 13.74
CA GLY A 74 -0.70 -15.67 13.38
C GLY A 74 -0.39 -15.18 11.96
N PHE A 75 -1.24 -15.52 10.98
CA PHE A 75 -1.07 -15.05 9.59
C PHE A 75 -1.27 -13.55 9.46
N LEU A 76 -2.33 -13.00 10.07
CA LEU A 76 -2.66 -11.58 9.99
C LEU A 76 -1.62 -10.75 10.77
N LYS A 77 -1.09 -11.30 11.85
CA LYS A 77 0.08 -10.75 12.57
C LYS A 77 1.35 -10.77 11.71
N GLN A 78 1.57 -11.79 10.89
CA GLN A 78 2.70 -11.84 9.94
C GLN A 78 2.54 -10.78 8.84
N LEU A 79 1.32 -10.60 8.35
CA LEU A 79 1.01 -9.64 7.29
C LEU A 79 1.10 -8.20 7.80
N LEU A 80 0.63 -7.92 9.02
CA LEU A 80 0.85 -6.62 9.69
C LEU A 80 2.35 -6.35 9.95
N ARG A 81 3.15 -7.39 10.25
CA ARG A 81 4.61 -7.26 10.39
C ARG A 81 5.29 -6.83 9.09
N PHE A 82 4.72 -7.15 7.92
CA PHE A 82 5.23 -6.69 6.62
C PHE A 82 5.04 -5.18 6.41
N PHE A 83 3.98 -4.60 6.99
CA PHE A 83 3.72 -3.17 6.94
C PHE A 83 4.46 -2.35 8.02
N SER A 84 5.00 -3.00 9.05
CA SER A 84 5.65 -2.34 10.20
C SER A 84 7.16 -2.11 9.97
N ILE A 85 7.61 -0.86 10.10
CA ILE A 85 8.99 -0.39 9.90
C ILE A 85 9.83 -0.42 11.19
N ARG A 86 9.21 -0.37 12.37
CA ARG A 86 9.89 -0.13 13.65
C ARG A 86 10.56 -1.37 14.29
N ARG A 87 11.11 -2.28 13.49
CA ARG A 87 11.67 -3.57 13.98
C ARG A 87 13.12 -3.81 13.52
N ARG A 88 13.68 -4.95 13.96
CA ARG A 88 15.04 -5.43 13.66
C ARG A 88 15.45 -5.11 12.21
N TYR A 89 16.67 -4.60 12.03
CA TYR A 89 17.24 -4.19 10.73
C TYR A 89 17.04 -5.23 9.60
N ILE A 90 17.11 -6.52 9.94
CA ILE A 90 16.90 -7.62 8.97
C ILE A 90 15.49 -7.59 8.35
N LEU A 91 14.44 -7.37 9.16
CA LEU A 91 13.06 -7.32 8.66
C LEU A 91 12.79 -6.07 7.84
N LEU A 92 13.45 -4.97 8.19
CA LEU A 92 13.37 -3.72 7.43
C LEU A 92 13.98 -3.90 6.03
N ILE A 93 15.17 -4.50 5.93
CA ILE A 93 15.81 -4.80 4.64
C ILE A 93 14.92 -5.76 3.83
N ALA A 94 14.39 -6.82 4.44
CA ALA A 94 13.49 -7.74 3.76
C ALA A 94 12.23 -7.05 3.21
N ASN A 95 11.64 -6.11 3.96
CA ASN A 95 10.50 -5.31 3.51
C ASN A 95 10.86 -4.44 2.31
N VAL A 96 12.00 -3.75 2.33
CA VAL A 96 12.45 -2.92 1.20
C VAL A 96 12.71 -3.75 -0.05
N ILE A 97 13.34 -4.94 0.10
CA ILE A 97 13.55 -5.87 -1.02
C ILE A 97 12.21 -6.35 -1.59
N LEU A 98 11.25 -6.66 -0.73
CA LEU A 98 9.94 -7.11 -1.17
C LEU A 98 9.16 -5.97 -1.87
N ASP A 99 9.22 -4.75 -1.33
CA ASP A 99 8.63 -3.57 -1.98
C ASP A 99 9.29 -3.28 -3.33
N PHE A 100 10.61 -3.52 -3.46
CA PHE A 100 11.31 -3.46 -4.75
C PHE A 100 10.77 -4.48 -5.75
N ILE A 101 10.63 -5.74 -5.35
CA ILE A 101 10.07 -6.80 -6.21
C ILE A 101 8.64 -6.44 -6.62
N LEU A 102 7.82 -5.96 -5.69
CA LEU A 102 6.43 -5.58 -5.99
C LEU A 102 6.35 -4.35 -6.89
N CYS A 103 7.21 -3.34 -6.73
CA CYS A 103 7.27 -2.19 -7.63
C CYS A 103 7.71 -2.62 -9.04
N PHE A 104 8.68 -3.54 -9.13
CA PHE A 104 9.12 -4.11 -10.41
C PHE A 104 7.98 -4.84 -11.12
N LEU A 105 7.28 -5.72 -10.40
CA LEU A 105 6.11 -6.44 -10.93
C LEU A 105 4.96 -5.50 -11.27
N ALA A 106 4.70 -4.47 -10.47
CA ALA A 106 3.66 -3.49 -10.73
C ALA A 106 3.94 -2.69 -11.99
N THR A 107 5.20 -2.32 -12.24
CA THR A 107 5.60 -1.61 -13.46
C THR A 107 5.38 -2.49 -14.70
N ILE A 108 5.74 -3.78 -14.63
CA ILE A 108 5.47 -4.72 -15.73
C ILE A 108 3.96 -4.91 -15.92
N ALA A 109 3.20 -5.10 -14.84
CA ALA A 109 1.77 -5.33 -14.90
C ALA A 109 1.03 -4.12 -15.49
N VAL A 110 1.39 -2.90 -15.08
CA VAL A 110 0.81 -1.65 -15.60
C VAL A 110 1.04 -1.55 -17.10
N ARG A 111 2.25 -1.84 -17.57
CA ARG A 111 2.58 -1.82 -19.00
C ARG A 111 1.78 -2.80 -19.85
N GLU A 112 1.60 -4.02 -19.35
CA GLU A 112 0.86 -5.07 -20.08
C GLU A 112 -0.67 -4.83 -20.03
N LEU A 113 -1.18 -4.23 -18.95
CA LEU A 113 -2.61 -4.04 -18.73
C LEU A 113 -3.15 -2.71 -19.26
N LEU A 114 -2.35 -1.64 -19.24
CA LEU A 114 -2.78 -0.29 -19.58
C LEU A 114 -2.14 0.18 -20.88
N THR A 115 -2.97 0.78 -21.74
CA THR A 115 -2.50 1.44 -22.95
C THR A 115 -1.81 2.77 -22.62
N LEU A 116 -0.94 3.25 -23.50
CA LEU A 116 -0.19 4.50 -23.30
C LEU A 116 -1.10 5.71 -23.07
N ASP A 117 -2.23 5.79 -23.79
CA ASP A 117 -3.24 6.83 -23.60
C ASP A 117 -3.87 6.80 -22.21
N GLN A 118 -4.03 5.60 -21.64
CA GLN A 118 -4.54 5.42 -20.28
C GLN A 118 -3.49 5.80 -19.24
N ILE A 119 -2.22 5.42 -19.45
CA ILE A 119 -1.10 5.74 -18.55
C ILE A 119 -0.89 7.25 -18.44
N VAL A 120 -0.82 7.95 -19.57
CA VAL A 120 -0.61 9.41 -19.63
C VAL A 120 -1.89 10.19 -19.32
N GLY A 121 -3.06 9.58 -19.56
CA GLY A 121 -4.35 10.19 -19.35
C GLY A 121 -4.90 10.06 -17.93
N LYS A 122 -6.03 9.36 -17.79
CA LYS A 122 -6.89 9.44 -16.59
C LYS A 122 -6.58 8.40 -15.50
N SER A 123 -5.71 7.43 -15.76
CA SER A 123 -5.55 6.25 -14.86
C SER A 123 -5.03 6.63 -13.48
N VAL A 124 -4.09 7.56 -13.38
CA VAL A 124 -3.62 8.06 -12.07
C VAL A 124 -4.78 8.64 -11.25
N GLY A 125 -5.65 9.42 -11.89
CA GLY A 125 -6.81 10.03 -11.23
C GLY A 125 -7.79 8.99 -10.68
N PHE A 126 -8.07 7.93 -11.44
CA PHE A 126 -8.93 6.83 -10.97
C PHE A 126 -8.31 6.08 -9.80
N VAL A 127 -7.02 5.76 -9.88
CA VAL A 127 -6.32 5.05 -8.79
C VAL A 127 -6.27 5.91 -7.53
N MET A 128 -6.03 7.22 -7.66
CA MET A 128 -6.10 8.15 -6.52
C MET A 128 -7.50 8.24 -5.93
N LEU A 129 -8.54 8.25 -6.77
CA LEU A 129 -9.93 8.29 -6.29
C LEU A 129 -10.30 7.01 -5.53
N ILE A 130 -9.90 5.83 -6.03
CA ILE A 130 -10.09 4.56 -5.33
C ILE A 130 -9.35 4.57 -3.99
N MET A 131 -8.09 5.02 -3.99
CA MET A 131 -7.29 5.15 -2.78
C MET A 131 -7.95 6.07 -1.75
N PHE A 132 -8.44 7.24 -2.20
CA PHE A 132 -9.12 8.22 -1.35
C PHE A 132 -10.41 7.68 -0.73
N ILE A 133 -11.30 7.09 -1.54
CA ILE A 133 -12.54 6.51 -1.03
C ILE A 133 -12.23 5.38 -0.03
N SER A 134 -11.24 4.55 -0.34
CA SER A 134 -10.82 3.45 0.54
C SER A 134 -10.29 3.95 1.88
N THR A 135 -9.41 4.96 1.88
CA THR A 135 -8.87 5.50 3.13
C THR A 135 -9.95 6.19 3.96
N CYS A 136 -10.91 6.89 3.33
CA CYS A 136 -12.06 7.46 4.03
C CYS A 136 -12.92 6.37 4.71
N LEU A 137 -13.24 5.28 4.00
CA LEU A 137 -13.97 4.15 4.58
C LEU A 137 -13.20 3.49 5.72
N GLY A 138 -11.89 3.27 5.54
CA GLY A 138 -11.02 2.70 6.57
C GLY A 138 -10.97 3.56 7.82
N ALA A 139 -10.81 4.88 7.65
CA ALA A 139 -10.76 5.84 8.76
C ALA A 139 -12.10 5.95 9.49
N TYR A 140 -13.22 5.88 8.77
CA TYR A 140 -14.55 5.87 9.38
C TYR A 140 -14.75 4.63 10.27
N VAL A 141 -14.38 3.44 9.76
CA VAL A 141 -14.48 2.19 10.53
C VAL A 141 -13.52 2.20 11.73
N GLU A 142 -12.31 2.76 11.58
CA GLU A 142 -11.38 2.91 12.70
C GLU A 142 -11.89 3.89 13.76
N TYR A 143 -12.48 5.02 13.35
CA TYR A 143 -13.08 6.01 14.25
C TYR A 143 -14.25 5.41 15.04
N ASP A 144 -15.13 4.66 14.39
CA ASP A 144 -16.24 3.97 15.05
C ASP A 144 -15.75 3.03 16.17
N ASN A 145 -14.59 2.38 15.96
CA ASN A 145 -13.96 1.50 16.96
C ASN A 145 -13.18 2.24 18.07
N LEU A 146 -12.61 3.42 17.78
CA LEU A 146 -11.88 4.25 18.75
C LEU A 146 -12.78 5.26 19.49
N SER A 147 -14.01 5.48 19.01
CA SER A 147 -14.95 6.36 19.67
C SER A 147 -15.27 5.79 21.06
N ILE A 148 -14.76 6.49 22.06
CA ILE A 148 -15.08 6.32 23.48
C ILE A 148 -16.49 6.89 23.68
N ASP A 149 -17.49 6.41 22.95
CA ASP A 149 -18.88 6.75 23.25
C ASP A 149 -19.51 5.53 23.94
N PRO A 150 -19.71 5.56 25.27
CA PRO A 150 -20.08 4.36 26.03
C PRO A 150 -21.43 3.79 25.61
N LYS A 151 -22.28 4.53 24.90
CA LYS A 151 -23.61 4.11 24.46
C LYS A 151 -24.08 5.01 23.31
N GLN A 152 -24.06 4.52 22.08
CA GLN A 152 -25.07 4.94 21.10
C GLN A 152 -25.79 3.69 20.60
N HIS A 153 -27.11 3.77 20.76
CA HIS A 153 -28.13 2.71 20.79
C HIS A 153 -28.05 1.60 19.73
#